data_AF-A0A822F882-F1
#
_entry.id   AF-A0A822F882-F1
#
_cell.length_a   1.000
_cell.length_b   1.000
_cell.length_c   1.000
_cell.angle_alpha   90.00
_cell.angle_beta   90.00
_cell.angle_gamma   90.00
#
_symmetry.space_group_name_H-M   'P 1'
#
loop_
_entity.id
_entity.type
_entity.pdbx_description
1 polymer ?
#
loop_
_entity_poly.entity_id
_entity_poly.type
_entity_poly.pdbx_seq_one_letter_code
_entity_poly.pdbx_strand_id
1 'polypeptide(L)' 'GTEIAIKDLPSCRQCQSLVRPHIVWFGESLWPGVMEKIDEELSRCDLFLVVR' A
#
# COMPACT_ATOMS: atom_id res chain seq x y z
N GLY A 1 -14.34 21.24 -6.02
CA GLY A 1 -13.39 20.20 -6.43
C GLY A 1 -13.84 19.69 -7.76
N THR A 2 -12.92 19.39 -8.68
CA THR A 2 -13.27 18.78 -9.96
C THR A 2 -13.84 17.38 -9.71
N GLU A 3 -15.12 17.20 -10.01
CA GLU A 3 -15.76 15.89 -9.99
C GLU A 3 -15.25 15.08 -11.18
N ILE A 4 -14.78 13.85 -10.91
CA ILE A 4 -14.31 12.90 -11.93
C ILE A 4 -15.42 11.86 -12.11
N ALA A 5 -15.82 11.59 -13.35
CA ALA A 5 -16.85 10.59 -13.60
C ALA A 5 -16.30 9.17 -13.35
N ILE A 6 -17.14 8.27 -12.82
CA ILE A 6 -16.74 6.89 -12.50
C ILE A 6 -16.15 6.16 -13.72
N LYS A 7 -16.67 6.43 -14.93
CA LYS A 7 -16.18 5.86 -16.19
C LYS A 7 -14.71 6.21 -16.51
N ASP A 8 -14.20 7.29 -15.92
CA ASP A 8 -12.84 7.78 -16.13
C ASP A 8 -11.88 7.23 -15.04
N LEU A 9 -12.39 6.48 -14.06
CA LEU A 9 -11.59 5.81 -13.05
C LEU A 9 -10.96 4.51 -13.60
N PRO A 10 -9.80 4.11 -13.07
CA PRO A 10 -9.14 2.88 -13.50
C PRO A 10 -9.99 1.65 -13.13
N SER A 11 -10.11 0.73 -14.08
CA SER A 11 -10.85 -0.53 -13.94
C SER A 11 -10.01 -1.75 -14.32
N CYS A 12 -10.40 -2.91 -13.79
CA CYS A 12 -9.74 -4.17 -14.08
C CYS A 12 -10.01 -4.62 -15.52
N ARG A 13 -8.94 -4.97 -16.26
CA ARG A 13 -9.03 -5.41 -17.66
C ARG A 13 -9.78 -6.74 -17.85
N GLN A 14 -9.96 -7.53 -16.79
CA GLN A 14 -10.62 -8.84 -16.85
C GLN A 14 -12.06 -8.81 -16.34
N CYS A 15 -12.32 -8.16 -15.20
CA CYS A 15 -13.65 -8.15 -14.56
C CYS A 15 -14.36 -6.79 -14.56
N GLN A 16 -13.73 -5.73 -15.09
CA GLN A 16 -14.27 -4.36 -15.18
C GLN A 16 -14.59 -3.68 -13.84
N SER A 17 -14.28 -4.31 -12.70
CA SER A 17 -14.38 -3.67 -11.37
C SER A 17 -13.40 -2.51 -11.21
N LEU A 18 -13.76 -1.52 -10.40
CA LEU A 18 -12.87 -0.42 -10.04
C LEU A 18 -11.63 -0.96 -9.32
N VAL A 19 -10.46 -0.46 -9.73
CA VAL A 19 -9.21 -0.76 -9.02
C VAL A 19 -8.86 0.42 -8.13
N ARG A 20 -8.33 0.10 -6.95
CA ARG A 20 -7.73 1.09 -6.05
C ARG A 20 -6.21 1.01 -6.14
N PRO A 21 -5.49 2.09 -5.81
CA PRO A 21 -4.04 2.02 -5.64
C PRO A 21 -3.66 0.95 -4.62
N HIS A 22 -2.58 0.23 -4.89
CA HIS A 22 -2.05 -0.81 -4.01
C HIS A 22 -1.23 -0.18 -2.87
N ILE A 23 -1.92 0.50 -1.96
CA ILE A 23 -1.38 1.13 -0.75
C ILE A 23 -2.26 0.80 0.45
N VAL A 24 -1.68 0.81 1.65
CA VAL A 24 -2.42 0.73 2.91
C VAL A 24 -2.91 2.12 3.28
N TRP A 25 -4.21 2.26 3.47
CA TRP A 25 -4.81 3.48 3.99
C TRP A 25 -4.86 3.46 5.52
N PHE A 26 -5.14 4.62 6.10
CA PHE A 26 -5.41 4.72 7.52
C PHE A 26 -6.60 3.83 7.91
N GLY A 27 -6.40 3.03 8.95
CA GLY A 27 -7.41 2.06 9.42
C GLY A 27 -7.32 0.68 8.75
N GLU A 28 -6.45 0.48 7.77
CA GLU A 28 -6.21 -0.83 7.18
C GLU A 28 -5.00 -1.53 7.82
N SER A 29 -5.08 -2.86 7.92
CA SER A 29 -3.95 -3.68 8.34
C SER A 29 -2.87 -3.72 7.26
N LEU A 30 -1.61 -3.76 7.69
CA LEU A 30 -0.49 -4.07 6.80
C LEU A 30 -0.62 -5.47 6.20
N TRP A 31 0.05 -5.70 5.08
CA TRP A 31 0.08 -7.03 4.47
C TRP A 31 0.69 -8.06 5.43
N PRO A 32 0.16 -9.29 5.44
CA PRO A 32 0.71 -10.37 6.27
C PRO A 32 2.20 -10.59 5.99
N GLY A 33 2.99 -10.84 7.05
CA GLY A 33 4.41 -11.11 6.91
C GLY A 33 5.29 -9.86 6.81
N VAL A 34 4.72 -8.65 6.66
CA VAL A 34 5.52 -7.42 6.55
C VAL A 34 6.17 -7.07 7.89
N MET A 35 5.45 -7.19 9.00
CA MET A 35 5.99 -6.87 10.33
C MET A 35 7.11 -7.84 10.72
N GLU A 36 6.90 -9.13 10.45
CA GLU A 36 7.89 -10.18 10.72
C GLU A 36 9.20 -9.93 9.96
N LYS A 37 9.11 -9.54 8.68
CA LYS A 37 10.29 -9.16 7.88
C LYS A 37 10.99 -7.91 8.41
N ILE A 38 10.23 -6.91 8.86
CA ILE A 38 10.80 -5.72 9.47
C ILE A 38 11.58 -6.12 10.73
N ASP A 39 10.99 -6.94 11.58
CA ASP A 39 11.63 -7.40 12.82
C ASP A 39 12.92 -8.20 12.53
N GLU A 40 12.91 -9.08 11.52
CA GLU A 40 14.08 -9.82 11.09
C GLU A 40 15.22 -8.89 10.63
N GLU A 41 14.93 -7.90 9.77
CA GLU A 41 15.95 -6.97 9.27
C GLU A 41 16.47 -6.02 10.37
N LEU A 42 15.58 -5.54 11.25
CA LEU A 42 15.97 -4.70 12.38
C LEU A 42 16.86 -5.47 13.36
N SER A 43 16.64 -6.77 13.57
CA SER A 43 17.46 -7.59 14.47
C SER A 43 18.92 -7.75 14.01
N ARG A 44 19.19 -7.55 12.71
CA ARG A 44 20.51 -7.68 12.08
C ARG A 44 21.11 -6.33 11.68
N CYS A 45 20.44 -5.23 12.02
CA CYS A 45 20.82 -3.89 11.60
C CYS A 45 21.85 -3.27 12.55
N ASP A 46 23.05 -2.97 12.05
CA ASP A 46 24.09 -2.30 12.83
C ASP A 46 23.94 -0.77 12.88
N LEU A 47 23.20 -0.18 11.93
CA LEU A 47 22.93 1.25 11.82
C LEU A 47 21.57 1.51 11.17
N PHE A 48 20.67 2.19 11.87
CA PHE A 48 19.35 2.59 11.37
C PHE A 48 19.26 4.10 11.17
N LEU A 49 18.96 4.55 9.95
CA LEU A 49 18.86 5.97 9.59
C LEU A 49 17.41 6.35 9.30
N VAL A 50 16.87 7.30 10.05
CA VAL A 50 15.53 7.85 9.83
C VAL A 50 15.66 9.15 9.04
N VAL A 51 15.18 9.13 7.80
CA VAL A 51 15.11 10.32 6.94
C VAL A 51 13.75 10.99 7.16
N ARG A 52 13.77 12.28 7.47
CA ARG A 52 12.59 13.13 7.57
C ARG A 52 12.42 13.98 6.32
#